data_AF-A0A353XYL7-F1
#
_entry.id   AF-A0A353XYL7-F1
#
_cell.length_a   1.000
_cell.length_b   1.000
_cell.length_c   1.000
_cell.angle_alpha   90.00
_cell.angle_beta   90.00
_cell.angle_gamma   90.00
#
_symmetry.space_group_name_H-M   'P 1'
#
loop_
_entity.id
_entity.type
_entity.pdbx_description
1 polymer ?
#
loop_
_entity_poly.entity_id
_entity_poly.type
_entity_poly.pdbx_seq_one_letter_code
_entity_poly.pdbx_strand_id
1 'polypeptide(L)'
;MECEFLALDFETTGLDAKQEAILSIGYTVLKQGKILMRSNGHHLVKVNKSIPEKSVIIHKITDDRAHQGIHLHDVMPILLQQMAGRVILVHYGAIERNFLNAACQ
;
A
#
# COMPACT_ATOMS: atom_id res chain seq x y z
N MET A 1 2.37 27.59 -7.49
CA MET A 1 2.27 26.16 -7.82
C MET A 1 1.48 25.50 -6.71
N GLU A 2 0.33 24.91 -7.02
CA GLU A 2 -0.39 24.06 -6.07
C GLU A 2 0.15 22.65 -6.18
N CYS A 3 0.49 22.03 -5.05
CA CYS A 3 0.98 20.65 -4.98
C CYS A 3 -0.19 19.69 -4.73
N GLU A 4 -0.27 18.61 -5.50
CA GLU A 4 -1.14 17.47 -5.18
C GLU A 4 -0.36 16.45 -4.35
N PHE A 5 -1.03 15.85 -3.37
CA PHE A 5 -0.46 14.81 -2.51
C PHE A 5 -1.20 13.49 -2.71
N LEU A 6 -0.48 12.39 -2.50
CA LEU A 6 -1.06 11.07 -2.33
C LEU A 6 -0.71 10.60 -0.92
N ALA A 7 -1.69 10.56 -0.02
CA ALA A 7 -1.53 9.85 1.24
C ALA A 7 -1.51 8.35 0.93
N LEU A 8 -0.46 7.66 1.37
CA LEU A 8 -0.23 6.24 1.11
C LEU A 8 -0.01 5.51 2.43
N ASP A 9 -0.54 4.29 2.50
CA ASP A 9 -0.36 3.39 3.63
C ASP A 9 -0.28 1.93 3.14
N PHE A 10 0.62 1.16 3.74
CA PHE A 10 0.78 -0.26 3.46
C PHE A 10 0.59 -1.07 4.73
N GLU A 11 -0.28 -2.07 4.65
CA GLU A 11 -0.30 -3.13 5.65
C GLU A 11 0.59 -4.27 5.19
N THR A 12 1.41 -4.80 6.09
CA THR A 12 2.48 -5.74 5.74
C THR A 12 2.56 -6.90 6.74
N THR A 13 3.17 -8.01 6.34
CA THR A 13 3.40 -9.15 7.25
C THR A 13 4.47 -8.87 8.32
N GLY A 14 5.26 -7.80 8.14
CA GLY A 14 6.33 -7.33 9.01
C GLY A 14 7.08 -6.16 8.39
N LEU A 15 8.17 -5.70 9.04
CA LEU A 15 8.82 -4.43 8.70
C LEU A 15 9.98 -4.53 7.67
N ASP A 16 10.46 -5.73 7.35
CA ASP A 16 11.58 -5.94 6.42
C ASP A 16 11.08 -6.25 5.02
N ALA A 17 11.13 -5.27 4.12
CA ALA A 17 10.69 -5.41 2.72
C ALA A 17 11.41 -6.49 1.91
N LYS A 18 12.56 -7.01 2.37
CA LYS A 18 13.26 -8.12 1.69
C LYS A 18 12.67 -9.50 1.99
N GLN A 19 11.96 -9.62 3.12
CA GLN A 19 11.45 -10.90 3.64
C GLN A 19 9.92 -10.88 3.81
N GLU A 20 9.36 -9.70 3.98
CA GLU A 20 7.96 -9.47 4.29
C GLU A 20 7.16 -9.08 3.05
N ALA A 21 5.85 -9.31 3.09
CA ALA A 21 4.95 -9.07 1.97
C ALA A 21 3.98 -7.94 2.30
N ILE A 22 3.57 -7.22 1.26
CA ILE A 22 2.46 -6.27 1.30
C ILE A 22 1.15 -7.07 1.34
N LEU A 23 0.28 -6.77 2.30
CA LEU A 23 -1.04 -7.36 2.50
C LEU A 23 -2.16 -6.47 1.95
N SER A 24 -1.99 -5.16 2.04
CA SER A 24 -2.89 -4.21 1.39
C SER A 24 -2.19 -2.89 1.08
N ILE A 25 -2.81 -2.17 0.15
CA ILE A 25 -2.38 -0.86 -0.32
C ILE A 25 -3.57 0.08 -0.19
N GLY A 26 -3.47 1.07 0.70
CA GLY A 26 -4.45 2.13 0.87
C GLY A 26 -3.91 3.47 0.39
N TYR A 27 -4.71 4.24 -0.36
CA TYR A 27 -4.32 5.59 -0.74
C TYR A 27 -5.49 6.56 -0.86
N THR A 28 -5.18 7.86 -0.75
CA THR A 28 -6.12 8.97 -0.95
C THR A 28 -5.41 10.16 -1.56
N VAL A 29 -6.00 10.76 -2.60
CA VAL A 29 -5.49 11.99 -3.20
C VAL A 29 -5.96 13.21 -2.41
N LEU A 30 -5.03 14.13 -2.14
CA LEU A 30 -5.31 15.45 -1.60
C LEU A 30 -4.99 16.50 -2.66
N LYS A 31 -5.95 17.40 -2.88
CA LYS A 31 -5.83 18.53 -3.79
C LYS A 31 -6.33 19.77 -3.09
N GLN A 32 -5.56 20.86 -3.13
CA GLN A 32 -5.91 22.14 -2.49
C GLN A 32 -6.25 21.98 -0.99
N GLY A 33 -5.49 21.14 -0.29
CA GLY A 33 -5.68 20.88 1.15
C GLY A 33 -6.95 20.08 1.49
N LYS A 34 -7.63 19.50 0.49
CA LYS A 34 -8.87 18.72 0.67
C LYS A 34 -8.70 17.29 0.18
N ILE A 35 -9.37 16.36 0.85
CA ILE A 35 -9.46 14.95 0.43
C ILE A 35 -10.42 14.85 -0.77
N LEU A 36 -9.98 14.20 -1.84
CA LEU A 36 -10.81 13.87 -2.99
C LEU A 36 -11.45 12.50 -2.78
N MET A 37 -12.70 12.47 -2.32
CA MET A 37 -13.44 11.23 -1.99
C MET A 37 -13.63 10.26 -3.17
N ARG A 38 -13.49 10.70 -4.41
CA ARG A 38 -13.57 9.84 -5.60
C ARG A 38 -12.20 9.30 -6.05
N SER A 39 -11.13 9.69 -5.37
CA SER A 39 -9.75 9.40 -5.72
C SER A 39 -9.04 8.74 -4.54
N ASN A 40 -9.71 7.74 -3.96
CA ASN A 40 -9.15 6.81 -3.01
C ASN A 40 -9.08 5.41 -3.63
N GLY A 41 -8.24 4.57 -3.05
CA GLY A 41 -8.16 3.16 -3.40
C GLY A 41 -7.75 2.35 -2.19
N HIS A 42 -8.28 1.13 -2.13
CA HIS A 42 -7.86 0.15 -1.15
C HIS A 42 -7.84 -1.21 -1.84
N HIS A 43 -6.65 -1.81 -1.93
CA HIS A 43 -6.44 -3.08 -2.60
C HIS A 43 -5.90 -4.10 -1.59
N LEU A 44 -6.59 -5.21 -1.42
CA LEU A 44 -6.00 -6.38 -0.77
C LEU A 44 -5.03 -7.03 -1.77
N VAL A 45 -3.85 -7.40 -1.29
CA VAL A 45 -2.81 -8.03 -2.08
C VAL A 45 -2.80 -9.52 -1.81
N LYS A 46 -2.78 -10.31 -2.88
CA LYS A 46 -2.68 -11.76 -2.81
C LYS A 46 -1.29 -12.19 -2.43
N VAL A 47 -1.20 -12.90 -1.31
CA VAL A 47 0.04 -13.44 -0.75
C VAL A 47 -0.08 -14.96 -0.65
N ASN A 48 0.93 -15.67 -1.16
CA ASN A 48 0.97 -17.15 -1.18
C ASN A 48 1.81 -17.73 -0.03
N LYS A 49 1.96 -17.00 1.08
CA LYS A 49 2.62 -17.44 2.31
C LYS A 49 1.69 -17.27 3.50
N SER A 50 1.88 -18.09 4.54
CA SER A 50 1.16 -17.92 5.79
C SER A 50 1.40 -16.54 6.40
N ILE A 51 0.33 -15.86 6.79
CA ILE A 51 0.39 -14.56 7.44
C ILE A 51 0.72 -14.76 8.92
N PRO A 52 1.75 -14.08 9.46
CA PRO A 52 2.07 -14.17 10.89
C PRO A 52 0.91 -13.70 11.77
N GLU A 53 0.59 -14.44 12.84
CA GLU A 53 -0.48 -14.11 13.78
C GLU A 53 -0.37 -12.67 14.31
N LYS A 54 0.85 -12.22 14.62
CA LYS A 54 1.13 -10.82 15.03
C LYS A 54 0.58 -9.79 14.04
N SER A 55 0.66 -10.05 12.74
CA SER A 55 0.15 -9.18 11.68
C SER A 55 -1.37 -9.26 11.60
N VAL A 56 -1.94 -10.44 11.77
CA VAL A 56 -3.40 -10.62 11.80
C VAL A 56 -4.01 -9.85 12.98
N ILE A 57 -3.37 -9.86 14.15
CA ILE A 57 -3.84 -9.12 15.33
C ILE A 57 -3.85 -7.61 15.06
N ILE A 58 -2.83 -7.08 14.39
CA ILE A 58 -2.70 -5.64 14.11
C ILE A 58 -3.66 -5.24 12.97
N HIS A 59 -3.55 -5.89 11.80
CA HIS A 59 -4.17 -5.43 10.56
C HIS A 59 -5.49 -6.13 10.24
N LYS A 60 -5.82 -7.23 10.94
CA LYS A 60 -7.05 -8.04 10.75
C LYS A 60 -7.20 -8.59 9.32
N ILE A 61 -6.10 -8.72 8.59
CA ILE A 61 -6.04 -9.38 7.28
C ILE A 61 -5.59 -10.82 7.53
N THR A 62 -6.52 -11.76 7.37
CA THR A 62 -6.28 -13.21 7.48
C THR A 62 -5.82 -13.80 6.14
N ASP A 63 -5.31 -15.03 6.16
CA ASP A 63 -4.91 -15.75 4.95
C ASP A 63 -6.05 -15.83 3.92
N ASP A 64 -7.28 -16.13 4.36
CA ASP A 64 -8.45 -16.20 3.48
C ASP A 64 -8.75 -14.85 2.80
N ARG A 65 -8.62 -13.74 3.54
CA ARG A 65 -8.84 -12.40 2.97
C ARG A 65 -7.75 -12.03 1.98
N ALA A 66 -6.49 -12.32 2.30
CA ALA A 66 -5.39 -12.09 1.37
C ALA A 66 -5.53 -12.96 0.12
N HIS A 67 -6.01 -14.21 0.23
CA HIS A 67 -6.18 -15.09 -0.93
C HIS A 67 -7.19 -14.56 -1.97
N GLN A 68 -8.15 -13.74 -1.53
CA GLN A 68 -9.12 -13.03 -2.36
C GLN A 68 -8.59 -11.72 -2.96
N GLY A 69 -7.37 -11.32 -2.59
CA GLY A 69 -6.71 -10.13 -3.08
C GLY A 69 -6.29 -10.23 -4.55
N ILE A 70 -5.77 -9.12 -5.05
CA ILE A 70 -5.21 -8.99 -6.39
C ILE A 70 -3.70 -9.26 -6.32
N HIS A 71 -3.09 -9.84 -7.35
CA HIS A 71 -1.64 -10.04 -7.34
C HIS A 71 -0.89 -8.70 -7.27
N LEU A 72 0.23 -8.68 -6.54
CA LEU A 72 1.03 -7.46 -6.36
C LEU A 72 1.41 -6.81 -7.71
N HIS A 73 1.80 -7.63 -8.70
CA HIS A 73 2.18 -7.15 -10.03
C HIS A 73 1.04 -6.45 -10.79
N ASP A 74 -0.22 -6.77 -10.48
CA ASP A 74 -1.40 -6.14 -11.09
C ASP A 74 -1.79 -4.84 -10.36
N VAL A 75 -1.57 -4.76 -9.05
CA VAL A 75 -1.89 -3.55 -8.25
C VAL A 75 -0.83 -2.46 -8.40
N MET A 76 0.44 -2.84 -8.54
CA MET A 76 1.55 -1.88 -8.61
C MET A 76 1.40 -0.86 -9.76
N PRO A 77 1.02 -1.23 -10.99
CA PRO A 77 0.76 -0.27 -12.06
C PRO A 77 -0.33 0.76 -11.71
N ILE A 78 -1.40 0.31 -11.03
CA ILE A 78 -2.50 1.18 -10.58
C ILE A 78 -1.97 2.20 -9.57
N LEU A 79 -1.22 1.74 -8.57
CA LEU A 79 -0.62 2.59 -7.56
C LEU A 79 0.33 3.61 -8.20
N LEU A 80 1.26 3.17 -9.06
CA LEU A 80 2.24 4.03 -9.71
C LEU A 80 1.56 5.12 -10.57
N GLN A 81 0.45 4.79 -11.23
CA GLN A 81 -0.36 5.78 -11.96
C GLN A 81 -0.98 6.83 -11.02
N GLN A 82 -1.43 6.44 -9.83
CA GLN A 82 -1.93 7.37 -8.81
C GLN A 82 -0.80 8.16 -8.13
N MET A 83 0.42 7.66 -8.09
CA MET A 83 1.59 8.36 -7.55
C MET A 83 2.15 9.42 -8.52
N ALA A 84 2.05 9.18 -9.84
CA ALA A 84 2.66 10.02 -10.86
C ALA A 84 2.28 11.51 -10.71
N GLY A 85 3.29 12.38 -10.62
CA GLY A 85 3.12 13.83 -10.50
C GLY A 85 2.66 14.33 -9.13
N ARG A 86 2.57 13.46 -8.11
CA ARG A 86 2.11 13.82 -6.76
C ARG A 86 3.22 13.63 -5.73
N VAL A 87 3.20 14.44 -4.67
CA VAL A 87 4.06 14.24 -3.51
C VAL A 87 3.48 13.13 -2.64
N ILE A 88 4.28 12.12 -2.32
CA ILE A 88 3.86 11.00 -1.48
C ILE A 88 3.91 11.43 -0.02
N LEU A 89 2.76 11.35 0.65
CA LEU A 89 2.59 11.66 2.06
C LEU A 89 2.39 10.35 2.83
N VAL A 90 3.30 10.07 3.74
CA VAL A 90 3.36 8.83 4.53
C VAL A 90 3.74 9.17 5.96
N HIS A 91 3.26 8.39 6.93
CA HIS A 91 3.59 8.64 8.33
C HIS A 91 5.03 8.24 8.66
N TYR A 92 5.50 7.10 8.15
CA TYR A 92 6.84 6.58 8.39
C TYR A 92 7.52 6.13 7.09
N GLY A 93 7.93 7.11 6.28
CA GLY A 93 8.34 6.85 4.89
C GLY A 93 9.51 5.90 4.63
N ALA A 94 10.24 5.45 5.65
CA ALA A 94 11.24 4.39 5.47
C ALA A 94 10.57 3.05 5.12
N ILE A 95 9.43 2.72 5.73
CA ILE A 95 8.70 1.47 5.43
C ILE A 95 8.17 1.53 4.01
N GLU A 96 7.34 2.53 3.67
CA GLU A 96 6.70 2.58 2.35
C GLU A 96 7.72 2.66 1.23
N ARG A 97 8.81 3.43 1.41
CA ARG A 97 9.87 3.52 0.41
C ARG A 97 10.58 2.18 0.19
N ASN A 98 10.88 1.44 1.25
CA ASN A 98 11.56 0.15 1.13
C ASN A 98 10.67 -0.88 0.44
N PHE A 99 9.39 -0.95 0.80
CA PHE A 99 8.42 -1.84 0.16
C PHE A 99 8.16 -1.46 -1.31
N LEU A 100 8.02 -0.16 -1.63
CA LEU A 100 7.90 0.32 -3.00
C LEU A 100 9.13 -0.07 -3.85
N ASN A 101 10.33 0.13 -3.32
CA ASN A 101 11.55 -0.23 -4.03
C ASN A 101 11.63 -1.74 -4.29
N ALA A 102 11.30 -2.57 -3.30
CA ALA A 102 11.30 -4.02 -3.44
C ALA A 102 10.24 -4.51 -4.44
N ALA A 103 9.05 -3.87 -4.47
CA ALA A 103 7.98 -4.22 -5.39
C ALA A 103 8.21 -3.79 -6.85
N CYS A 104 9.17 -2.88 -7.08
CA CYS A 104 9.52 -2.35 -8.41
C CYS A 104 10.78 -3.00 -9.02
N GLN A 105 11.36 -4.00 -8.38
CA GLN A 105 12.49 -4.79 -8.89
C GLN A 105 12.00 -6.04 -9.62
#